data_AF-A0AAT9GRH5-F1
#
_entry.id   AF-A0AAT9GRH5-F1
#
_cell.length_a   1.000
_cell.length_b   1.000
_cell.length_c   1.000
_cell.angle_alpha   90.00
_cell.angle_beta   90.00
_cell.angle_gamma   90.00
#
_symmetry.space_group_name_H-M   'P 1'
#
loop_
_entity.id
_entity.type
_entity.pdbx_description
1 polymer ?
#
loop_
_entity_poly.entity_id
_entity_poly.type
_entity_poly.pdbx_seq_one_letter_code
_entity_poly.pdbx_strand_id
1 'polypeptide(L)'
;MAVEAWDSEDQIVKDAQKYIEKLNEIYNYVLNQAYSCIESFPNLPRNEKIIYEEQVQQYLNGIIGDVDARLDKNEIISFLMEKINEYLSNQGIYC
;
A
#
# COMPACT_ATOMS: atom_id res chain seq x y z
N MET A 1 -41.12 11.01 8.22
CA MET A 1 -39.79 10.57 8.70
C MET A 1 -39.27 9.59 7.68
N ALA A 2 -38.23 9.95 6.93
CA ALA A 2 -37.54 8.99 6.08
C ALA A 2 -36.73 8.08 7.02
N VAL A 3 -37.03 6.79 7.01
CA VAL A 3 -36.22 5.78 7.70
C VAL A 3 -34.93 5.70 6.88
N GLU A 4 -33.79 6.06 7.47
CA GLU A 4 -32.50 5.77 6.87
C GLU A 4 -32.46 4.26 6.62
N ALA A 5 -32.44 3.87 5.35
CA ALA A 5 -32.34 2.48 4.96
C ALA A 5 -30.95 2.02 5.37
N TRP A 6 -30.88 1.27 6.47
CA TRP A 6 -29.66 0.55 6.85
C TRP A 6 -29.29 -0.37 5.68
N ASP A 7 -28.02 -0.35 5.28
CA ASP A 7 -27.51 -1.28 4.27
C ASP A 7 -27.82 -2.71 4.71
N SER A 8 -28.26 -3.55 3.77
CA SER A 8 -28.44 -4.98 4.06
C SER A 8 -27.08 -5.62 4.36
N GLU A 9 -27.08 -6.71 5.11
CA GLU A 9 -25.86 -7.49 5.38
C GLU A 9 -25.14 -7.84 4.06
N ASP A 10 -25.88 -8.24 3.03
CA ASP A 10 -25.34 -8.53 1.69
C ASP A 10 -24.65 -7.32 1.05
N GLN A 11 -25.19 -6.11 1.23
CA GLN A 11 -24.62 -4.88 0.68
C GLN A 11 -23.32 -4.51 1.40
N ILE A 12 -23.32 -4.65 2.74
CA ILE A 12 -22.12 -4.45 3.58
C ILE A 12 -21.00 -5.41 3.15
N VAL A 13 -21.32 -6.71 2.99
CA VAL A 13 -20.35 -7.72 2.56
C VAL A 13 -19.80 -7.41 1.17
N LYS A 14 -20.67 -7.05 0.22
CA LYS A 14 -20.28 -6.74 -1.15
C LYS A 14 -19.37 -5.51 -1.22
N ASP A 15 -19.64 -4.47 -0.45
CA ASP A 15 -18.82 -3.27 -0.45
C ASP A 15 -17.48 -3.50 0.27
N ALA A 16 -17.47 -4.31 1.32
CA ALA A 16 -16.22 -4.77 1.95
C ALA A 16 -15.35 -5.58 0.96
N GLN A 17 -15.94 -6.47 0.16
CA GLN A 17 -15.20 -7.23 -0.86
C GLN A 17 -14.56 -6.32 -1.90
N LYS A 18 -15.33 -5.37 -2.47
CA LYS A 18 -14.78 -4.39 -3.42
C LYS A 18 -13.67 -3.56 -2.80
N TYR A 19 -13.80 -3.20 -1.53
CA TYR A 19 -12.79 -2.44 -0.82
C TYR A 19 -11.49 -3.24 -0.65
N ILE A 20 -11.59 -4.51 -0.28
CA ILE A 20 -10.45 -5.43 -0.17
C ILE A 20 -9.78 -5.61 -1.54
N GLU A 21 -10.56 -5.80 -2.62
CA GLU A 21 -10.03 -5.90 -3.99
C GLU A 21 -9.24 -4.64 -4.37
N LYS A 22 -9.82 -3.46 -4.12
CA LYS A 22 -9.16 -2.17 -4.34
C LYS A 22 -7.85 -2.06 -3.56
N LEU A 23 -7.84 -2.40 -2.26
CA LEU A 23 -6.63 -2.36 -1.45
C LEU A 23 -5.57 -3.35 -1.93
N ASN A 24 -5.96 -4.56 -2.36
CA ASN A 24 -5.03 -5.55 -2.89
C ASN A 24 -4.36 -5.07 -4.19
N GLU A 25 -5.12 -4.45 -5.10
CA GLU A 25 -4.55 -3.84 -6.30
C GLU A 25 -3.53 -2.74 -5.97
N ILE A 26 -3.89 -1.87 -5.04
CA ILE A 26 -3.03 -0.76 -4.59
C ILE A 26 -1.76 -1.31 -3.93
N TYR A 27 -1.92 -2.25 -3.01
CA TYR A 27 -0.82 -2.90 -2.30
C TYR A 27 0.20 -3.48 -3.30
N ASN A 28 -0.27 -4.26 -4.27
CA ASN A 28 0.60 -4.87 -5.27
C ASN A 28 1.27 -3.83 -6.17
N TYR A 29 0.55 -2.78 -6.55
CA TYR A 29 1.12 -1.70 -7.35
C TYR A 29 2.26 -0.99 -6.61
N VAL A 30 1.99 -0.56 -5.37
CA VAL A 30 2.93 0.16 -4.52
C VAL A 30 4.16 -0.68 -4.20
N LEU A 31 3.96 -1.97 -3.85
CA LEU A 31 5.06 -2.89 -3.57
C LEU A 31 5.96 -3.07 -4.79
N ASN A 32 5.38 -3.23 -5.98
CA ASN A 32 6.15 -3.37 -7.22
C ASN A 32 6.97 -2.11 -7.56
N GLN A 33 6.42 -0.91 -7.30
CA GLN A 33 7.18 0.33 -7.49
C GLN A 33 8.38 0.39 -6.53
N ALA A 34 8.18 0.04 -5.27
CA ALA A 34 9.24 0.03 -4.28
C ALA A 34 10.35 -0.98 -4.62
N TYR A 35 9.97 -2.20 -5.01
CA TYR A 35 10.93 -3.23 -5.44
C TYR A 35 11.71 -2.79 -6.68
N SER A 36 11.02 -2.18 -7.65
CA SER A 36 11.67 -1.63 -8.85
C SER A 36 12.70 -0.55 -8.49
N CYS A 37 12.42 0.29 -7.49
CA CYS A 37 13.39 1.26 -6.99
C CYS A 37 14.61 0.58 -6.35
N ILE A 38 14.39 -0.36 -5.42
CA ILE A 38 15.46 -1.09 -4.71
C ILE A 38 16.35 -1.85 -5.70
N GLU A 39 15.75 -2.54 -6.67
CA GLU A 39 16.49 -3.26 -7.71
C GLU A 39 17.28 -2.34 -8.64
N SER A 40 16.81 -1.11 -8.86
CA SER A 40 17.53 -0.12 -9.67
C SER A 40 18.62 0.61 -8.88
N PHE A 41 18.70 0.46 -7.56
CA PHE A 41 19.63 1.21 -6.73
C PHE A 41 21.09 0.75 -6.96
N PRO A 42 21.99 1.66 -7.33
CA PRO A 42 23.37 1.31 -7.68
C PRO A 42 24.17 0.91 -6.44
N ASN A 43 25.16 0.03 -6.64
CA ASN A 43 26.10 -0.40 -5.60
C ASN A 43 25.48 -1.12 -4.40
N LEU A 44 24.20 -1.53 -4.50
CA LEU A 44 23.55 -2.34 -3.48
C LEU A 44 23.71 -3.84 -3.81
N PRO A 45 24.40 -4.63 -2.95
CA PRO A 45 24.51 -6.06 -3.13
C PRO A 45 23.14 -6.74 -3.18
N ARG A 46 23.03 -7.83 -3.96
CA ARG A 46 21.75 -8.55 -4.14
C ARG A 46 21.13 -9.02 -2.81
N ASN A 47 21.93 -9.48 -1.87
CA ASN A 47 21.45 -9.90 -0.55
C ASN A 47 20.86 -8.73 0.25
N GLU A 48 21.45 -7.53 0.14
CA GLU A 48 20.91 -6.34 0.79
C GLU A 48 19.60 -5.90 0.14
N LYS A 49 19.50 -5.94 -1.19
CA LYS A 49 18.25 -5.67 -1.91
C LYS A 49 17.10 -6.53 -1.41
N ILE A 50 17.31 -7.85 -1.30
CA ILE A 50 16.31 -8.80 -0.78
C ILE A 50 15.86 -8.41 0.63
N ILE A 51 16.80 -8.02 1.51
CA ILE A 51 16.47 -7.57 2.87
C ILE A 51 15.60 -6.31 2.83
N TYR A 52 15.94 -5.33 1.99
CA TYR A 52 15.14 -4.11 1.85
C TYR A 52 13.75 -4.37 1.26
N GLU A 53 13.63 -5.27 0.29
CA GLU A 53 12.35 -5.69 -0.26
C GLU A 53 11.46 -6.32 0.82
N GLU A 54 11.99 -7.26 1.61
CA GLU A 54 11.27 -7.88 2.73
C GLU A 54 10.85 -6.85 3.78
N GLN A 55 11.72 -5.89 4.09
CA GLN A 55 11.44 -4.81 5.04
C GLN A 55 10.36 -3.85 4.55
N VAL A 56 10.40 -3.45 3.27
CA VAL A 56 9.34 -2.63 2.66
C VAL A 56 8.02 -3.37 2.66
N GLN A 57 8.01 -4.68 2.37
CA GLN A 57 6.81 -5.50 2.43
C GLN A 57 6.21 -5.50 3.84
N GLN A 58 7.04 -5.70 4.86
CA GLN A 58 6.61 -5.66 6.26
C GLN A 58 6.07 -4.28 6.67
N TYR A 59 6.75 -3.21 6.24
CA TYR A 59 6.32 -1.84 6.49
C TYR A 59 4.97 -1.54 5.84
N LEU A 60 4.80 -1.90 4.56
CA LEU A 60 3.55 -1.71 3.82
C LEU A 60 2.39 -2.50 4.46
N ASN A 61 2.63 -3.74 4.89
CA ASN A 61 1.65 -4.52 5.65
C ASN A 61 1.21 -3.83 6.94
N GLY A 62 2.12 -3.08 7.58
CA GLY A 62 1.84 -2.34 8.82
C GLY A 62 0.97 -1.10 8.62
N ILE A 63 0.97 -0.50 7.43
CA ILE A 63 0.27 0.77 7.18
C ILE A 63 -0.96 0.65 6.25
N ILE A 64 -1.09 -0.45 5.49
CA ILE A 64 -2.19 -0.62 4.52
C ILE A 64 -3.56 -0.66 5.21
N GLY A 65 -3.63 -1.12 6.46
CA GLY A 65 -4.85 -1.16 7.26
C GLY A 65 -5.33 0.21 7.75
N ASP A 66 -4.44 1.21 7.79
CA ASP A 66 -4.74 2.55 8.30
C ASP A 66 -5.25 3.50 7.21
N VAL A 67 -5.30 3.03 5.97
CA VAL A 67 -5.77 3.79 4.82
C VAL A 67 -7.26 4.14 4.97
N ASP A 68 -7.59 5.42 4.77
CA ASP A 68 -9.00 5.85 4.72
C ASP A 68 -9.68 5.27 3.48
N ALA A 69 -10.66 4.41 3.72
CA ALA A 69 -11.40 3.69 2.69
C ALA A 69 -12.12 4.60 1.68
N ARG A 70 -12.41 5.85 2.08
CA ARG A 70 -13.14 6.83 1.28
C ARG A 70 -12.26 7.53 0.24
N LEU A 71 -10.94 7.50 0.41
CA LEU A 71 -10.00 8.09 -0.54
C LEU A 71 -10.06 7.36 -1.88
N ASP A 72 -9.80 8.06 -2.97
CA ASP A 72 -9.69 7.41 -4.27
C ASP A 72 -8.40 6.58 -4.39
N LYS A 73 -8.31 5.76 -5.44
CA LYS A 73 -7.17 4.85 -5.66
C LYS A 73 -5.83 5.61 -5.73
N ASN A 74 -5.78 6.76 -6.39
CA ASN A 74 -4.56 7.53 -6.61
C ASN A 74 -4.13 8.27 -5.34
N GLU A 75 -5.07 8.75 -4.54
CA GLU A 75 -4.79 9.34 -3.23
C GLU A 75 -4.12 8.34 -2.29
N ILE A 76 -4.67 7.12 -2.22
CA ILE A 76 -4.10 6.05 -1.42
C ILE A 76 -2.71 5.66 -1.93
N ILE A 77 -2.54 5.49 -3.24
CA ILE A 77 -1.24 5.20 -3.85
C ILE A 77 -0.23 6.28 -3.47
N SER A 78 -0.60 7.55 -3.59
CA SER A 78 0.29 8.68 -3.30
C SER A 78 0.72 8.67 -1.84
N PHE A 79 -0.21 8.48 -0.91
CA PHE A 79 0.06 8.36 0.52
C PHE A 79 1.03 7.20 0.84
N LEU A 80 0.76 6.01 0.30
CA LEU A 80 1.59 4.82 0.57
C LEU A 80 2.99 4.95 -0.05
N MET A 81 3.08 5.50 -1.25
CA MET A 81 4.37 5.78 -1.90
C MET A 81 5.18 6.81 -1.12
N GLU A 82 4.56 7.88 -0.61
CA GLU A 82 5.23 8.86 0.24
C GLU A 82 5.81 8.20 1.48
N LYS A 83 5.03 7.34 2.16
CA LYS A 83 5.47 6.61 3.35
C LYS A 83 6.61 5.64 3.07
N ILE A 84 6.55 4.90 1.96
CA ILE A 84 7.63 4.00 1.55
C ILE A 84 8.90 4.78 1.17
N ASN A 85 8.78 5.87 0.43
CA ASN A 85 9.92 6.69 0.05
C ASN A 85 10.59 7.32 1.28
N GLU A 86 9.80 7.77 2.26
CA GLU A 86 10.30 8.23 3.56
C GLU A 86 11.05 7.10 4.30
N TYR A 87 10.44 5.90 4.36
CA TYR A 87 11.05 4.73 4.98
C TYR A 87 12.39 4.34 4.34
N LEU A 88 12.44 4.25 3.00
CA LEU A 88 13.65 3.93 2.25
C LEU A 88 14.72 5.01 2.37
N SER A 89 14.32 6.30 2.33
CA SER A 89 15.25 7.43 2.46
C SER A 89 15.95 7.44 3.81
N ASN A 90 15.23 7.09 4.89
CA ASN A 90 15.82 6.96 6.22
C ASN A 90 16.88 5.85 6.33
N GLN A 91 16.93 4.95 5.35
CA GLN A 91 17.92 3.87 5.23
C GLN A 91 18.98 4.17 4.16
N GLY A 92 18.93 5.36 3.54
CA GLY A 92 19.85 5.78 2.49
C GLY A 92 19.51 5.25 1.09
N ILE A 93 18.31 4.71 0.88
CA ILE A 93 17.80 4.32 -0.44
C ILE A 93 16.88 5.43 -0.94
N TYR A 94 17.18 5.95 -2.12
CA TYR A 94 16.43 7.06 -2.70
C TYR A 94 15.70 6.63 -3.97
N CYS A 95 14.40 6.89 -3.93
CA CYS A 95 13.42 6.81 -4.99
C CYS A 95 12.80 8.22 -5.10
#